data_AF-A0A672TGE0-F1
#
_entry.id   AF-A0A672TGE0-F1
#
_cell.length_a   1.000
_cell.length_b   1.000
_cell.length_c   1.000
_cell.angle_alpha   90.00
_cell.angle_beta   90.00
_cell.angle_gamma   90.00
#
_symmetry.space_group_name_H-M   'P 1'
#
loop_
_entity.id
_entity.type
_entity.pdbx_description
1 polymer ?
#
loop_
_entity_poly.entity_id
_entity_poly.type
_entity_poly.pdbx_seq_one_letter_code
_entity_poly.pdbx_strand_id
1 'polypeptide(L)'
;MPGSPPPEPRQPGWTEVSLRALVSQLQTELGQWKASSRALAARLAWEERRHRQQEEGSMRRARLQAHEAEALRDTNTFLGQALAAAVAAGGPGALVRAQEEARGWREVAEERGARLAAALAEVAVVSSRLQECQAALATAGQTDMPEDASAPDEVAAVEEVLRRALEIACGPQESLLEQQAEGEPGTATGMAMRLATLAAAAREEAWQSRQQLQAQRQEVARLQEQLSRARQDGERWASALQRAQREALEREATRGAEQARQQELIRDMKGRLLELLREKDALWQKTEGIDTPMPSPAPCDAGLCARCHKDFHLLSRRYNCRLCQGKVCHACSVDVGKQGRCCLLCYQQRRPQAT
;
A
#
# COMPACT_ATOMS: atom_id res chain seq x y z
N MET A 1 -103.80 -38.37 16.67
CA MET A 1 -102.51 -38.96 16.28
C MET A 1 -101.81 -37.99 15.33
N PRO A 2 -100.89 -37.14 15.81
CA PRO A 2 -100.11 -36.23 14.97
C PRO A 2 -98.87 -36.95 14.42
N GLY A 3 -98.67 -36.89 13.10
CA GLY A 3 -97.51 -37.46 12.42
C GLY A 3 -96.27 -36.60 12.57
N SER A 4 -95.13 -37.24 12.87
CA SER A 4 -93.81 -36.63 12.94
C SER A 4 -93.29 -36.25 11.54
N PRO A 5 -92.57 -35.12 11.39
CA PRO A 5 -91.90 -34.78 10.13
C PRO A 5 -90.61 -35.60 9.97
N PRO A 6 -90.13 -35.80 8.73
CA PRO A 6 -88.92 -36.59 8.46
C PRO A 6 -87.65 -35.82 8.85
N PRO A 7 -86.53 -36.52 9.12
CA PRO A 7 -85.28 -35.88 9.51
C PRO A 7 -84.64 -35.20 8.29
N GLU A 8 -84.25 -33.94 8.44
CA GLU A 8 -83.47 -33.23 7.41
C GLU A 8 -82.07 -33.86 7.24
N PRO A 9 -81.57 -33.95 5.99
CA PRO A 9 -80.23 -34.42 5.72
C PRO A 9 -79.21 -33.34 6.13
N ARG A 10 -78.37 -33.65 7.13
CA ARG A 10 -77.17 -32.87 7.46
C ARG A 10 -76.27 -32.74 6.22
N GLN A 11 -76.13 -31.52 5.70
CA GLN A 11 -75.27 -31.21 4.56
C GLN A 11 -73.79 -31.48 4.88
N PRO A 12 -73.09 -32.36 4.12
CA PRO A 12 -71.65 -32.61 4.30
C PRO A 12 -70.72 -31.57 3.64
N GLY A 13 -71.25 -30.58 2.93
CA GLY A 13 -70.44 -29.76 1.99
C GLY A 13 -69.57 -28.66 2.61
N TRP A 14 -69.81 -28.25 3.85
CA TRP A 14 -69.09 -27.12 4.46
C TRP A 14 -67.66 -27.45 4.90
N THR A 15 -67.40 -28.69 5.29
CA THR A 15 -66.09 -29.14 5.76
C THR A 15 -65.08 -29.38 4.63
N GLU A 16 -65.52 -29.91 3.49
CA GLU A 16 -64.64 -30.09 2.33
C GLU A 16 -64.20 -28.78 1.69
N VAL A 17 -65.10 -27.79 1.61
CA VAL A 17 -64.77 -26.45 1.08
C VAL A 17 -63.78 -25.74 2.00
N SER A 18 -63.94 -25.89 3.31
CA SER A 18 -63.01 -25.33 4.31
C SER A 18 -61.62 -25.97 4.25
N LEU A 19 -61.56 -27.29 4.09
CA LEU A 19 -60.29 -28.00 3.91
C LEU A 19 -59.59 -27.63 2.60
N ARG A 20 -60.34 -27.48 1.51
CA ARG A 20 -59.78 -27.08 0.21
C ARG A 20 -59.21 -25.66 0.26
N ALA A 21 -59.89 -24.73 0.94
CA ALA A 21 -59.38 -23.39 1.18
C ALA A 21 -58.09 -23.39 2.02
N LEU A 22 -58.03 -24.22 3.08
CA LEU A 22 -56.84 -24.38 3.92
C LEU A 22 -55.64 -24.95 3.14
N VAL A 23 -55.87 -25.96 2.29
CA VAL A 23 -54.83 -26.53 1.43
C VAL A 23 -54.29 -25.50 0.44
N SER A 24 -55.17 -24.74 -0.21
CA SER A 24 -54.75 -23.65 -1.11
C SER A 24 -53.94 -22.59 -0.37
N GLN A 25 -54.35 -22.22 0.85
CA GLN A 25 -53.61 -21.28 1.68
C GLN A 25 -52.20 -21.80 2.01
N LEU A 26 -52.07 -23.05 2.48
CA LEU A 26 -50.78 -23.65 2.79
C LEU A 26 -49.87 -23.77 1.56
N GLN A 27 -50.44 -24.04 0.37
CA GLN A 27 -49.69 -24.05 -0.89
C GLN A 27 -49.14 -22.66 -1.24
N THR A 28 -49.95 -21.61 -1.06
CA THR A 28 -49.48 -20.23 -1.27
C THR A 28 -48.39 -19.83 -0.28
N GLU A 29 -48.54 -20.18 0.99
CA GLU A 29 -47.53 -19.91 2.03
C GLU A 29 -46.23 -20.68 1.75
N LEU A 30 -46.31 -21.94 1.30
CA LEU A 30 -45.14 -22.71 0.89
C LEU A 30 -44.45 -22.11 -0.34
N GLY A 31 -45.22 -21.61 -1.31
CA GLY A 31 -44.72 -20.89 -2.47
C GLY A 31 -43.97 -19.63 -2.09
N GLN A 32 -44.56 -18.82 -1.20
CA GLN A 32 -43.93 -17.62 -0.66
C GLN A 32 -42.64 -17.94 0.10
N TRP A 33 -42.65 -18.95 0.97
CA TRP A 33 -41.46 -19.36 1.72
C TRP A 33 -40.33 -19.82 0.80
N LYS A 34 -40.64 -20.59 -0.26
CA LYS A 34 -39.66 -21.01 -1.27
C LYS A 34 -39.08 -19.80 -2.02
N ALA A 35 -39.92 -18.82 -2.38
CA ALA A 35 -39.47 -17.60 -3.03
C ALA A 35 -38.55 -16.76 -2.11
N SER A 36 -38.93 -16.57 -0.84
CA SER A 36 -38.11 -15.88 0.15
C SER A 36 -36.78 -16.61 0.41
N SER A 37 -36.79 -17.93 0.48
CA SER A 37 -35.58 -18.75 0.63
C SER A 37 -34.62 -18.57 -0.55
N ARG A 38 -35.15 -18.60 -1.79
CA ARG A 38 -34.35 -18.35 -3.01
C ARG A 38 -33.78 -16.93 -3.04
N ALA A 39 -34.56 -15.93 -2.64
CA ALA A 39 -34.11 -14.53 -2.59
C ALA A 39 -32.99 -14.33 -1.56
N LEU A 40 -33.10 -14.96 -0.39
CA LEU A 40 -32.05 -14.94 0.63
C LEU A 40 -30.78 -15.66 0.16
N ALA A 41 -30.91 -16.81 -0.52
CA ALA A 41 -29.78 -17.53 -1.09
C ALA A 41 -29.06 -16.68 -2.17
N ALA A 42 -29.82 -15.98 -3.03
CA ALA A 42 -29.25 -15.09 -4.04
C ALA A 42 -28.51 -13.90 -3.40
N ARG A 43 -29.05 -13.31 -2.33
CA ARG A 43 -28.39 -12.25 -1.56
C ARG A 43 -27.09 -12.72 -0.91
N LEU A 44 -27.11 -13.90 -0.28
CA LEU A 44 -25.92 -14.49 0.33
C LEU A 44 -24.82 -14.74 -0.73
N ALA A 45 -25.18 -15.31 -1.88
CA ALA A 45 -24.25 -15.55 -2.97
C ALA A 45 -23.68 -14.24 -3.59
N TRP A 46 -24.43 -13.14 -3.53
CA TRP A 46 -23.93 -11.82 -3.94
C TRP A 46 -22.92 -11.28 -2.93
N GLU A 47 -23.24 -11.32 -1.63
CA GLU A 47 -22.31 -10.87 -0.57
C GLU A 47 -21.04 -11.72 -0.52
N GLU A 48 -21.13 -13.03 -0.71
CA GLU A 48 -19.94 -13.89 -0.80
C GLU A 48 -19.03 -13.51 -1.96
N ARG A 49 -19.60 -13.21 -3.13
CA ARG A 49 -18.81 -12.77 -4.30
C ARG A 49 -18.16 -11.42 -4.04
N ARG A 50 -18.90 -10.48 -3.43
CA ARG A 50 -18.37 -9.18 -3.03
C ARG A 50 -17.22 -9.32 -2.05
N HIS A 51 -17.35 -10.18 -1.04
CA HIS A 51 -16.31 -10.47 -0.07
C HIS A 51 -15.06 -11.05 -0.74
N ARG A 52 -15.21 -12.07 -1.60
CA ARG A 52 -14.10 -12.65 -2.35
C ARG A 52 -13.36 -11.61 -3.19
N GLN A 53 -14.09 -10.74 -3.91
CA GLN A 53 -13.47 -9.66 -4.67
C GLN A 53 -12.72 -8.66 -3.78
N GLN A 54 -13.26 -8.36 -2.60
CA GLN A 54 -12.60 -7.49 -1.63
C GLN A 54 -11.34 -8.12 -1.04
N GLU A 55 -11.35 -9.42 -0.75
CA GLU A 55 -10.19 -10.18 -0.31
C GLU A 55 -9.12 -10.25 -1.38
N GLU A 56 -9.48 -10.57 -2.63
CA GLU A 56 -8.56 -10.57 -3.76
C GLU A 56 -7.94 -9.19 -3.99
N GLY A 57 -8.75 -8.13 -3.93
CA GLY A 57 -8.27 -6.75 -4.03
C GLY A 57 -7.31 -6.38 -2.88
N SER A 58 -7.60 -6.84 -1.67
CA SER A 58 -6.75 -6.61 -0.50
C SER A 58 -5.44 -7.40 -0.58
N MET A 59 -5.48 -8.65 -1.04
CA MET A 59 -4.30 -9.47 -1.29
C MET A 59 -3.41 -8.85 -2.36
N ARG A 60 -3.98 -8.33 -3.46
CA ARG A 60 -3.23 -7.64 -4.51
C ARG A 60 -2.53 -6.39 -3.96
N ARG A 61 -3.23 -5.57 -3.16
CA ARG A 61 -2.62 -4.40 -2.50
C ARG A 61 -1.49 -4.78 -1.56
N ALA A 62 -1.68 -5.82 -0.74
CA ALA A 62 -0.64 -6.32 0.16
C ALA A 62 0.60 -6.80 -0.59
N ARG A 63 0.43 -7.49 -1.73
CA ARG A 63 1.56 -7.89 -2.59
C ARG A 63 2.32 -6.70 -3.17
N LEU A 64 1.61 -5.68 -3.64
CA LEU A 64 2.24 -4.46 -4.16
C LEU A 64 3.05 -3.75 -3.06
N GLN A 65 2.48 -3.59 -1.88
CA GLN A 65 3.17 -3.00 -0.73
C GLN A 65 4.39 -3.81 -0.29
N ALA A 66 4.32 -5.14 -0.35
CA ALA A 66 5.47 -6.00 -0.05
C ALA A 66 6.60 -5.81 -1.07
N HIS A 67 6.29 -5.73 -2.36
CA HIS A 67 7.27 -5.44 -3.41
C HIS A 67 7.88 -4.04 -3.27
N GLU A 68 7.07 -3.04 -2.96
CA GLU A 68 7.56 -1.68 -2.68
C GLU A 68 8.51 -1.66 -1.48
N ALA A 69 8.14 -2.34 -0.38
CA ALA A 69 8.99 -2.44 0.80
C ALA A 69 10.31 -3.18 0.53
N GLU A 70 10.28 -4.23 -0.31
CA GLU A 70 11.48 -4.95 -0.75
C GLU A 70 12.40 -4.06 -1.59
N ALA A 71 11.85 -3.36 -2.60
CA ALA A 71 12.62 -2.42 -3.42
C ALA A 71 13.25 -1.29 -2.58
N LEU A 72 12.55 -0.79 -1.56
CA LEU A 72 13.09 0.19 -0.61
C LEU A 72 14.22 -0.40 0.24
N ARG A 73 14.11 -1.66 0.68
CA ARG A 73 15.20 -2.35 1.42
C ARG A 73 16.43 -2.53 0.55
N ASP A 74 16.26 -2.94 -0.70
CA ASP A 74 17.37 -3.11 -1.65
C ASP A 74 18.06 -1.78 -1.92
N THR A 75 17.29 -0.72 -2.14
CA THR A 75 17.80 0.64 -2.33
C THR A 75 18.57 1.13 -1.11
N ASN A 76 18.04 0.96 0.10
CA ASN A 76 18.71 1.33 1.34
C ASN A 76 20.00 0.54 1.55
N THR A 77 20.00 -0.75 1.19
CA THR A 77 21.19 -1.61 1.28
C THR A 77 22.27 -1.13 0.33
N PHE A 78 21.92 -0.84 -0.92
CA PHE A 78 22.82 -0.27 -1.91
C PHE A 78 23.41 1.07 -1.46
N LEU A 79 22.56 1.99 -0.99
CA LEU A 79 23.02 3.30 -0.49
C LEU A 79 23.94 3.16 0.73
N GLY A 80 23.65 2.22 1.63
CA GLY A 80 24.52 1.91 2.78
C GLY A 80 25.89 1.41 2.35
N GLN A 81 25.95 0.52 1.35
CA GLN A 81 27.21 0.02 0.78
C GLN A 81 27.99 1.12 0.05
N ALA A 82 27.32 1.95 -0.73
CA ALA A 82 27.93 3.07 -1.43
C ALA A 82 28.52 4.11 -0.46
N LEU A 83 27.79 4.42 0.63
CA LEU A 83 28.28 5.31 1.68
C LEU A 83 29.51 4.73 2.39
N ALA A 84 29.46 3.44 2.75
CA ALA A 84 30.60 2.76 3.37
C ALA A 84 31.85 2.76 2.46
N ALA A 85 31.67 2.53 1.16
CA ALA A 85 32.75 2.59 0.18
C ALA A 85 33.32 4.01 0.02
N ALA A 86 32.47 5.04 0.02
CA ALA A 86 32.90 6.43 -0.05
C ALA A 86 33.70 6.86 1.19
N VAL A 87 33.28 6.42 2.38
CA VAL A 87 34.00 6.65 3.65
C VAL A 87 35.35 5.93 3.65
N ALA A 88 35.40 4.67 3.18
CA ALA A 88 36.61 3.87 3.11
C ALA A 88 37.64 4.43 2.10
N ALA A 89 37.18 5.01 0.98
CA ALA A 89 38.06 5.55 -0.05
C ALA A 89 38.70 6.90 0.30
N GLY A 90 38.20 7.62 1.32
CA GLY A 90 38.82 8.83 1.89
C GLY A 90 39.08 10.00 0.93
N GLY A 91 38.60 9.95 -0.32
CA GLY A 91 39.01 10.85 -1.40
C GLY A 91 37.85 11.69 -1.95
N PRO A 92 38.03 13.02 -2.18
CA PRO A 92 37.01 13.91 -2.74
C PRO A 92 36.38 13.42 -4.06
N GLY A 93 37.15 12.70 -4.89
CA GLY A 93 36.67 12.19 -6.19
C GLY A 93 35.69 11.00 -6.11
N ALA A 94 35.63 10.27 -4.99
CA ALA A 94 34.60 9.25 -4.79
C ALA A 94 33.24 9.88 -4.45
N LEU A 95 33.27 10.98 -3.70
CA LEU A 95 32.07 11.70 -3.27
C LEU A 95 31.40 12.46 -4.44
N VAL A 96 32.20 13.03 -5.35
CA VAL A 96 31.70 13.70 -6.57
C VAL A 96 31.02 12.69 -7.50
N ARG A 97 31.62 11.52 -7.74
CA ARG A 97 30.99 10.45 -8.56
C ARG A 97 29.68 9.94 -7.96
N ALA A 98 29.64 9.74 -6.64
CA ALA A 98 28.40 9.36 -5.96
C ALA A 98 27.31 10.45 -6.05
N GLN A 99 27.69 11.74 -6.06
CA GLN A 99 26.74 12.84 -6.27
C GLN A 99 26.21 12.89 -7.71
N GLU A 100 27.05 12.66 -8.72
CA GLU A 100 26.64 12.60 -10.12
C GLU A 100 25.70 11.42 -10.38
N GLU A 101 26.01 10.24 -9.85
CA GLU A 101 25.13 9.07 -9.91
C GLU A 101 23.79 9.35 -9.20
N ALA A 102 23.82 9.93 -8.00
CA ALA A 102 22.59 10.30 -7.28
C ALA A 102 21.74 11.34 -8.02
N ARG A 103 22.37 12.26 -8.78
CA ARG A 103 21.67 13.19 -9.65
C ARG A 103 21.01 12.46 -10.82
N GLY A 104 21.73 11.54 -11.48
CA GLY A 104 21.16 10.72 -12.55
C GLY A 104 19.96 9.87 -12.08
N TRP A 105 20.05 9.26 -10.89
CA TRP A 105 18.92 8.53 -10.31
C TRP A 105 17.72 9.42 -9.98
N ARG A 106 17.97 10.68 -9.56
CA ARG A 106 16.90 11.66 -9.31
C ARG A 106 16.18 12.04 -10.59
N GLU A 107 16.91 12.31 -11.66
CA GLU A 107 16.34 12.62 -12.98
C GLU A 107 15.48 11.46 -13.51
N VAL A 108 15.96 10.22 -13.39
CA VAL A 108 15.19 9.02 -13.77
C VAL A 108 13.95 8.83 -12.89
N ALA A 109 14.04 9.12 -11.59
CA ALA A 109 12.90 9.05 -10.68
C ALA A 109 11.84 10.12 -10.99
N GLU A 110 12.27 11.35 -11.29
CA GLU A 110 11.39 12.44 -11.71
C GLU A 110 10.70 12.14 -13.04
N GLU A 111 11.41 11.60 -14.03
CA GLU A 111 10.83 11.19 -15.30
C GLU A 111 9.79 10.07 -15.12
N ARG A 112 10.11 9.05 -14.30
CA ARG A 112 9.15 7.98 -13.97
C ARG A 112 7.94 8.52 -13.21
N GLY A 113 8.15 9.46 -12.30
CA GLY A 113 7.07 10.15 -11.57
C GLY A 113 6.15 10.92 -12.51
N ALA A 114 6.70 11.63 -13.49
CA ALA A 114 5.93 12.34 -14.52
C ALA A 114 5.11 11.38 -15.40
N ARG A 115 5.70 10.25 -15.81
CA ARG A 115 4.99 9.21 -16.58
C ARG A 115 3.84 8.58 -15.78
N LEU A 116 4.04 8.32 -14.49
CA LEU A 116 2.98 7.81 -13.61
C LEU A 116 1.85 8.83 -13.44
N ALA A 117 2.19 10.10 -13.23
CA ALA A 117 1.21 11.18 -13.11
C ALA A 117 0.36 11.33 -14.39
N ALA A 118 0.98 11.22 -15.57
CA ALA A 118 0.27 11.22 -16.84
C ALA A 118 -0.70 10.03 -16.97
N ALA A 119 -0.25 8.82 -16.63
CA ALA A 119 -1.10 7.62 -16.65
C ALA A 119 -2.29 7.73 -15.67
N LEU A 120 -2.07 8.28 -14.47
CA LEU A 120 -3.15 8.53 -13.51
C LEU A 120 -4.16 9.57 -14.02
N ALA A 121 -3.70 10.60 -14.73
CA ALA A 121 -4.58 11.58 -15.37
C ALA A 121 -5.44 10.94 -16.47
N GLU A 122 -4.87 10.05 -17.29
CA GLU A 122 -5.63 9.29 -18.29
C GLU A 122 -6.71 8.40 -17.65
N VAL A 123 -6.35 7.69 -16.56
CA VAL A 123 -7.32 6.87 -15.80
C VAL A 123 -8.44 7.74 -15.23
N ALA A 124 -8.13 8.95 -14.74
CA ALA A 124 -9.13 9.88 -14.23
C ALA A 124 -10.08 10.36 -15.35
N VAL A 125 -9.56 10.68 -16.54
CA VAL A 125 -10.37 11.06 -17.71
C VAL A 125 -11.30 9.91 -18.13
N VAL A 126 -10.78 8.68 -18.21
CA VAL A 126 -11.59 7.51 -18.55
C VAL A 126 -12.66 7.26 -17.50
N SER A 127 -12.33 7.41 -16.22
CA SER A 127 -13.28 7.24 -15.11
C SER A 127 -14.40 8.28 -15.15
N SER A 128 -14.08 9.55 -15.43
CA SER A 128 -15.07 10.63 -15.61
C SER A 128 -16.02 10.32 -16.77
N ARG A 129 -15.49 9.92 -17.93
CA ARG A 129 -16.31 9.53 -19.09
C ARG A 129 -17.23 8.35 -18.77
N LEU A 130 -16.73 7.38 -18.00
CA LEU A 130 -17.52 6.21 -17.62
C LEU A 130 -18.66 6.59 -16.66
N GLN A 131 -18.43 7.54 -15.74
CA GLN A 131 -19.47 8.13 -14.91
C GLN A 131 -20.49 8.93 -15.72
N GLU A 132 -20.06 9.71 -16.70
CA GLU A 132 -20.95 10.43 -17.63
C GLU A 132 -21.82 9.46 -18.44
N CYS A 133 -21.24 8.38 -18.96
CA CYS A 133 -22.00 7.33 -19.65
C CYS A 133 -22.99 6.61 -18.71
N GLN A 134 -22.60 6.34 -17.47
CA GLN A 134 -23.50 5.76 -16.46
C GLN A 134 -24.66 6.71 -16.12
N ALA A 135 -24.38 8.01 -15.99
CA ALA A 135 -25.41 9.02 -15.78
C ALA A 135 -26.36 9.12 -16.97
N ALA A 136 -25.83 9.10 -18.21
CA ALA A 136 -26.61 9.11 -19.43
C ALA A 136 -27.52 7.87 -19.57
N LEU A 137 -27.01 6.68 -19.21
CA LEU A 137 -27.80 5.45 -19.18
C LEU A 137 -28.86 5.46 -18.07
N ALA A 138 -28.57 6.04 -16.91
CA ALA A 138 -29.54 6.21 -15.83
C ALA A 138 -30.65 7.20 -16.20
N THR A 139 -30.32 8.27 -16.93
CA THR A 139 -31.33 9.20 -17.47
C THR A 139 -32.15 8.58 -18.59
N ALA A 140 -31.53 7.81 -19.50
CA ALA A 140 -32.24 7.11 -20.57
C ALA A 140 -33.18 6.02 -20.02
N GLY A 141 -32.78 5.32 -18.96
CA GLY A 141 -33.66 4.39 -18.24
C GLY A 141 -34.78 5.06 -17.42
N GLN A 142 -34.75 6.39 -17.26
CA GLN A 142 -35.82 7.18 -16.63
C GLN A 142 -36.70 7.90 -17.67
N THR A 143 -36.18 8.20 -18.85
CA THR A 143 -36.93 8.72 -20.01
C THR A 143 -37.23 7.61 -21.01
N ASP A 144 -37.99 6.61 -20.58
CA ASP A 144 -38.87 5.82 -21.45
C ASP A 144 -40.05 5.27 -20.64
N MET A 145 -41.01 6.17 -20.40
CA MET A 145 -42.42 5.82 -20.52
C MET A 145 -43.01 6.72 -21.60
N PRO A 146 -42.91 6.34 -22.89
CA PRO A 146 -43.97 6.67 -23.80
C PRO A 146 -45.12 5.70 -23.51
N GLU A 147 -46.23 6.24 -23.02
CA GLU A 147 -47.53 5.65 -23.29
C GLU A 147 -47.68 5.54 -24.80
N ASP A 148 -47.39 4.38 -25.38
CA ASP A 148 -48.20 3.80 -26.47
C ASP A 148 -47.77 2.38 -26.82
N ALA A 149 -48.73 1.47 -26.64
CA ALA A 149 -49.04 0.28 -27.43
C ALA A 149 -47.89 -0.45 -28.17
N SER A 150 -47.37 -1.52 -27.57
CA SER A 150 -47.27 -2.88 -28.17
C SER A 150 -46.20 -3.70 -27.45
N ALA A 151 -46.61 -4.55 -26.50
CA ALA A 151 -45.99 -5.87 -26.21
C ALA A 151 -46.67 -6.64 -25.04
N PRO A 152 -48.00 -6.84 -24.97
CA PRO A 152 -48.55 -7.92 -24.15
C PRO A 152 -48.60 -9.28 -24.91
N ASP A 153 -48.45 -9.28 -26.24
CA ASP A 153 -48.67 -10.48 -27.06
C ASP A 153 -47.57 -11.54 -26.97
N GLU A 154 -46.30 -11.15 -26.76
CA GLU A 154 -45.21 -12.14 -26.65
C GLU A 154 -45.24 -12.86 -25.30
N VAL A 155 -45.64 -12.18 -24.23
CA VAL A 155 -45.76 -12.78 -22.89
C VAL A 155 -46.99 -13.70 -22.81
N ALA A 156 -48.11 -13.31 -23.42
CA ALA A 156 -49.29 -14.16 -23.54
C ALA A 156 -49.03 -15.39 -24.44
N ALA A 157 -48.28 -15.22 -25.53
CA ALA A 157 -47.87 -16.33 -26.39
C ALA A 157 -46.93 -17.30 -25.68
N VAL A 158 -45.99 -16.80 -24.87
CA VAL A 158 -45.08 -17.63 -24.07
C VAL A 158 -45.82 -18.32 -22.92
N GLU A 159 -46.80 -17.68 -22.28
CA GLU A 159 -47.66 -18.32 -21.28
C GLU A 159 -48.52 -19.44 -21.88
N GLU A 160 -49.08 -19.26 -23.08
CA GLU A 160 -49.91 -20.29 -23.72
C GLU A 160 -49.05 -21.47 -24.21
N VAL A 161 -47.83 -21.22 -24.69
CA VAL A 161 -46.86 -22.27 -25.03
C VAL A 161 -46.43 -23.05 -23.79
N LEU A 162 -46.20 -22.37 -22.65
CA LEU A 162 -45.90 -23.03 -21.37
C LEU A 162 -47.10 -23.81 -20.82
N ARG A 163 -48.32 -23.31 -21.00
CA ARG A 163 -49.57 -23.98 -20.60
C ARG A 163 -49.79 -25.26 -21.41
N ARG A 164 -49.58 -25.20 -22.73
CA ARG A 164 -49.60 -26.38 -23.62
C ARG A 164 -48.50 -27.38 -23.28
N ALA A 165 -47.29 -26.91 -22.98
CA ALA A 165 -46.17 -27.77 -22.59
C ALA A 165 -46.43 -28.46 -21.23
N LEU A 166 -47.11 -27.80 -20.30
CA LEU A 166 -47.52 -28.38 -19.02
C LEU A 166 -48.68 -29.37 -19.16
N GLU A 167 -49.65 -29.14 -20.06
CA GLU A 167 -50.69 -30.13 -20.37
C GLU A 167 -50.12 -31.39 -21.04
N ILE A 168 -49.06 -31.24 -21.86
CA ILE A 168 -48.36 -32.35 -22.50
C ILE A 168 -47.45 -33.09 -21.49
N ALA A 169 -46.79 -32.35 -20.58
CA ALA A 169 -45.92 -32.94 -19.56
C ALA A 169 -46.70 -33.57 -18.38
N CYS A 170 -47.90 -33.07 -18.10
CA CYS A 170 -48.84 -33.61 -17.11
C CYS A 170 -49.99 -34.36 -17.79
N GLY A 171 -49.68 -35.22 -18.77
CA GLY A 171 -50.65 -36.12 -19.37
C GLY A 171 -51.49 -36.86 -18.31
N PRO A 172 -52.71 -37.30 -18.65
CA PRO A 172 -53.71 -37.71 -17.66
C PRO A 172 -53.19 -38.82 -16.78
N GLN A 173 -52.85 -38.48 -15.53
CA GLN A 173 -52.63 -39.44 -14.46
C GLN A 173 -53.98 -39.91 -13.89
N GLU A 174 -54.87 -40.30 -14.79
CA GLU A 174 -56.05 -41.13 -14.54
C GLU A 174 -55.83 -42.46 -15.26
N SER A 175 -54.91 -43.27 -14.75
CA SER A 175 -54.72 -44.66 -15.20
C SER A 175 -53.90 -45.46 -14.19
N LEU A 176 -54.26 -45.36 -12.91
CA LEU A 176 -53.76 -46.27 -11.86
C LEU A 176 -54.88 -46.73 -10.89
N LEU A 177 -56.13 -46.75 -11.36
CA LEU A 177 -57.25 -47.40 -10.66
C LEU A 177 -58.09 -48.34 -11.55
N GLU A 178 -57.55 -48.77 -12.69
CA GLU A 178 -58.19 -49.81 -13.52
C GLU A 178 -57.15 -50.85 -13.94
N GLN A 179 -56.69 -51.64 -12.98
CA GLN A 179 -56.11 -52.97 -13.23
C GLN A 179 -56.06 -53.76 -11.91
N GLN A 180 -57.24 -54.10 -11.38
CA GLN A 180 -57.42 -55.26 -10.49
C GLN A 180 -58.90 -55.63 -10.41
N ALA A 181 -59.42 -56.11 -11.54
CA ALA A 181 -60.49 -57.09 -11.50
C ALA A 181 -59.83 -58.48 -11.62
N GLU A 182 -60.34 -59.43 -10.83
CA GLU A 182 -60.04 -60.87 -10.81
C GLU A 182 -59.04 -61.33 -9.73
N GLY A 183 -59.60 -61.64 -8.55
CA GLY A 183 -58.91 -62.35 -7.47
C GLY A 183 -59.58 -62.24 -6.09
N GLU A 184 -60.76 -62.86 -5.95
CA GLU A 184 -61.48 -63.28 -4.71
C GLU A 184 -61.70 -62.28 -3.53
N PRO A 185 -62.94 -62.16 -2.99
CA PRO A 185 -63.20 -61.45 -1.74
C PRO A 185 -62.84 -62.36 -0.56
N GLY A 186 -61.67 -62.15 0.04
CA GLY A 186 -61.15 -63.01 1.10
C GLY A 186 -60.48 -62.26 2.25
N THR A 187 -61.31 -61.77 3.17
CA THR A 187 -61.02 -61.25 4.53
C THR A 187 -60.51 -59.80 4.67
N ALA A 188 -61.27 -59.02 5.45
CA ALA A 188 -60.88 -57.71 5.98
C ALA A 188 -59.47 -57.71 6.61
N THR A 189 -58.98 -58.88 7.02
CA THR A 189 -57.61 -59.16 7.46
C THR A 189 -56.54 -58.73 6.45
N GLY A 190 -56.72 -58.97 5.14
CA GLY A 190 -55.75 -58.59 4.11
C GLY A 190 -55.65 -57.08 3.90
N MET A 191 -56.77 -56.36 3.98
CA MET A 191 -56.79 -54.90 3.97
C MET A 191 -56.21 -54.31 5.26
N ALA A 192 -56.55 -54.88 6.41
CA ALA A 192 -56.00 -54.48 7.70
C ALA A 192 -54.48 -54.64 7.75
N MET A 193 -53.94 -55.72 7.19
CA MET A 193 -52.49 -55.95 7.13
C MET A 193 -51.79 -54.94 6.20
N ARG A 194 -52.36 -54.61 5.03
CA ARG A 194 -51.84 -53.54 4.16
C ARG A 194 -51.85 -52.17 4.85
N LEU A 195 -52.93 -51.83 5.54
CA LEU A 195 -53.02 -50.59 6.32
C LEU A 195 -52.02 -50.56 7.48
N ALA A 196 -51.80 -51.69 8.15
CA ALA A 196 -50.81 -51.80 9.22
C ALA A 196 -49.38 -51.61 8.68
N THR A 197 -49.04 -52.18 7.52
CA THR A 197 -47.73 -51.98 6.88
C THR A 197 -47.52 -50.53 6.48
N LEU A 198 -48.52 -49.88 5.89
CA LEU A 198 -48.46 -48.45 5.54
C LEU A 198 -48.33 -47.57 6.78
N ALA A 199 -49.07 -47.87 7.85
CA ALA A 199 -48.97 -47.16 9.12
C ALA A 199 -47.59 -47.33 9.79
N ALA A 200 -46.97 -48.50 9.68
CA ALA A 200 -45.63 -48.74 10.16
C ALA A 200 -44.57 -47.97 9.36
N ALA A 201 -44.67 -47.97 8.02
CA ALA A 201 -43.78 -47.19 7.16
C ALA A 201 -43.88 -45.67 7.44
N ALA A 202 -45.10 -45.14 7.54
CA ALA A 202 -45.33 -43.73 7.86
C ALA A 202 -44.77 -43.32 9.24
N ARG A 203 -44.81 -44.23 10.23
CA ARG A 203 -44.21 -44.00 11.56
C ARG A 203 -42.69 -43.96 11.49
N GLU A 204 -42.09 -44.85 10.72
CA GLU A 204 -40.64 -44.91 10.55
C GLU A 204 -40.13 -43.66 9.83
N GLU A 205 -40.79 -43.23 8.76
CA GLU A 205 -40.49 -41.96 8.07
C GLU A 205 -40.64 -40.75 8.99
N ALA A 206 -41.70 -40.70 9.80
CA ALA A 206 -41.89 -39.63 10.78
C ALA A 206 -40.79 -39.64 11.86
N TRP A 207 -40.31 -40.82 12.26
CA TRP A 207 -39.19 -40.95 13.20
C TRP A 207 -37.87 -40.48 12.59
N GLN A 208 -37.55 -40.90 11.37
CA GLN A 208 -36.36 -40.49 10.63
C GLN A 208 -36.35 -38.98 10.37
N SER A 209 -37.49 -38.42 9.97
CA SER A 209 -37.67 -36.97 9.78
C SER A 209 -37.41 -36.19 11.07
N ARG A 210 -37.91 -36.66 12.22
CA ARG A 210 -37.64 -36.04 13.53
C ARG A 210 -36.17 -36.09 13.91
N GLN A 211 -35.51 -37.23 13.71
CA GLN A 211 -34.07 -37.36 13.97
C GLN A 211 -33.26 -36.40 13.11
N GLN A 212 -33.61 -36.27 11.82
CA GLN A 212 -32.93 -35.36 10.91
C GLN A 212 -33.15 -33.89 11.28
N LEU A 213 -34.36 -33.51 11.67
CA LEU A 213 -34.67 -32.19 12.22
C LEU A 213 -33.87 -31.90 13.50
N GLN A 214 -33.70 -32.89 14.36
CA GLN A 214 -32.93 -32.75 15.60
C GLN A 214 -31.44 -32.57 15.33
N ALA A 215 -30.87 -33.33 14.40
CA ALA A 215 -29.49 -33.17 13.95
C ALA A 215 -29.25 -31.79 13.29
N GLN A 216 -30.17 -31.34 12.43
CA GLN A 216 -30.09 -30.00 11.82
C GLN A 216 -30.16 -28.89 12.87
N ARG A 217 -30.99 -29.02 13.91
CA ARG A 217 -31.06 -28.05 15.01
C ARG A 217 -29.75 -27.98 15.80
N GLN A 218 -29.10 -29.11 16.04
CA GLN A 218 -27.81 -29.15 16.73
C GLN A 218 -26.71 -28.48 15.89
N GLU A 219 -26.70 -28.72 14.57
CA GLU A 219 -25.73 -28.08 13.68
C GLU A 219 -25.94 -26.57 13.59
N VAL A 220 -27.20 -26.11 13.50
CA VAL A 220 -27.51 -24.67 13.54
C VAL A 220 -27.04 -24.03 14.85
N ALA A 221 -27.25 -24.69 16.00
CA ALA A 221 -26.78 -24.19 17.29
C ALA A 221 -25.24 -24.08 17.33
N ARG A 222 -24.54 -25.10 16.81
CA ARG A 222 -23.07 -25.11 16.71
C ARG A 222 -22.56 -23.97 15.82
N LEU A 223 -23.16 -23.77 14.65
CA LEU A 223 -22.78 -22.71 13.72
C LEU A 223 -23.07 -21.31 14.31
N GLN A 224 -24.17 -21.15 15.05
CA GLN A 224 -24.47 -19.90 15.77
C GLN A 224 -23.41 -19.58 16.82
N GLU A 225 -22.94 -20.57 17.58
CA GLU A 225 -21.87 -20.37 18.55
C GLU A 225 -20.55 -20.00 17.86
N GLN A 226 -20.19 -20.69 16.77
CA GLN A 226 -19.00 -20.35 15.99
C GLN A 226 -19.05 -18.92 15.43
N LEU A 227 -20.21 -18.49 14.92
CA LEU A 227 -20.42 -17.11 14.47
C LEU A 227 -20.28 -16.11 15.62
N SER A 228 -20.81 -16.41 16.80
CA SER A 228 -20.64 -15.53 17.97
C SER A 228 -19.18 -15.40 18.39
N ARG A 229 -18.40 -16.48 18.36
CA ARG A 229 -16.96 -16.46 18.66
C ARG A 229 -16.20 -15.64 17.63
N ALA A 230 -16.47 -15.87 16.34
CA ALA A 230 -15.85 -15.12 15.25
C ALA A 230 -16.15 -13.61 15.34
N ARG A 231 -17.38 -13.23 15.73
CA ARG A 231 -17.75 -11.82 15.98
C ARG A 231 -16.95 -11.21 17.13
N GLN A 232 -16.85 -11.91 18.26
CA GLN A 232 -16.07 -11.45 19.41
C GLN A 232 -14.59 -11.30 19.07
N ASP A 233 -14.04 -12.24 18.31
CA ASP A 233 -12.66 -12.14 17.83
C ASP A 233 -12.48 -10.94 16.90
N GLY A 234 -13.44 -10.69 15.99
CA GLY A 234 -13.46 -9.50 15.15
C GLY A 234 -13.44 -8.19 15.95
N GLU A 235 -14.26 -8.08 17.00
CA GLU A 235 -14.29 -6.92 17.90
C GLU A 235 -12.98 -6.74 18.67
N ARG A 236 -12.37 -7.84 19.12
CA ARG A 236 -11.05 -7.85 19.78
C ARG A 236 -9.96 -7.36 18.85
N TRP A 237 -9.94 -7.84 17.61
CA TRP A 237 -8.98 -7.43 16.59
C TRP A 237 -9.16 -5.97 16.20
N ALA A 238 -10.40 -5.51 16.02
CA ALA A 238 -10.70 -4.10 15.75
C ALA A 238 -10.19 -3.18 16.87
N SER A 239 -10.43 -3.57 18.13
CA SER A 239 -9.96 -2.83 19.31
C SER A 239 -8.43 -2.85 19.43
N ALA A 240 -7.78 -3.97 19.12
CA ALA A 240 -6.33 -4.09 19.10
C ALA A 240 -5.70 -3.23 18.00
N LEU A 241 -6.29 -3.23 16.79
CA LEU A 241 -5.83 -2.41 15.67
C LEU A 241 -5.94 -0.92 16.00
N GLN A 242 -7.06 -0.48 16.57
CA GLN A 242 -7.25 0.92 16.94
C GLN A 242 -6.24 1.37 18.01
N ARG A 243 -5.90 0.50 18.97
CA ARG A 243 -4.83 0.78 19.95
C ARG A 243 -3.47 0.86 19.28
N ALA A 244 -3.12 -0.11 18.44
CA ALA A 244 -1.86 -0.11 17.72
C ALA A 244 -1.69 1.14 16.85
N GLN A 245 -2.77 1.60 16.19
CA GLN A 245 -2.76 2.82 15.40
C GLN A 245 -2.51 4.07 16.27
N ARG A 246 -3.19 4.19 17.42
CA ARG A 246 -2.94 5.30 18.36
C ARG A 246 -1.49 5.31 18.84
N GLU A 247 -0.97 4.17 19.29
CA GLU A 247 0.40 4.09 19.75
C GLU A 247 1.41 4.37 18.62
N ALA A 248 1.11 4.00 17.38
CA ALA A 248 1.96 4.32 16.22
C ALA A 248 2.02 5.84 16.00
N LEU A 249 0.86 6.53 16.03
CA LEU A 249 0.79 7.98 15.93
C LEU A 249 1.53 8.69 17.08
N GLU A 250 1.41 8.20 18.30
CA GLU A 250 2.16 8.73 19.46
C GLU A 250 3.67 8.52 19.30
N ARG A 251 4.09 7.35 18.79
CA ARG A 251 5.52 7.07 18.49
C ARG A 251 6.03 7.98 17.37
N GLU A 252 5.22 8.28 16.37
CA GLU A 252 5.60 9.22 15.31
C GLU A 252 5.69 10.66 15.84
N ALA A 253 4.73 11.10 16.65
CA ALA A 253 4.75 12.42 17.29
C ALA A 253 5.98 12.60 18.18
N THR A 254 6.33 11.60 19.00
CA THR A 254 7.52 11.63 19.85
C THR A 254 8.82 11.64 19.06
N ARG A 255 8.92 10.84 17.98
CA ARG A 255 10.06 10.88 17.05
C ARG A 255 10.19 12.23 16.36
N GLY A 256 9.08 12.81 15.90
CA GLY A 256 9.05 14.14 15.29
C GLY A 256 9.49 15.24 16.27
N ALA A 257 9.05 15.18 17.52
CA ALA A 257 9.49 16.11 18.56
C ALA A 257 10.99 16.00 18.86
N GLU A 258 11.54 14.78 18.90
CA GLU A 258 12.98 14.57 19.06
C GLU A 258 13.79 15.10 17.87
N GLN A 259 13.31 14.85 16.64
CA GLN A 259 13.93 15.41 15.44
C GLN A 259 13.92 16.94 15.44
N ALA A 260 12.83 17.56 15.88
CA ALA A 260 12.75 19.01 16.02
C ALA A 260 13.78 19.56 17.02
N ARG A 261 13.93 18.91 18.19
CA ARG A 261 14.96 19.26 19.19
C ARG A 261 16.38 19.16 18.61
N GLN A 262 16.67 18.10 17.86
CA GLN A 262 17.96 17.91 17.22
C GLN A 262 18.25 19.00 16.17
N GLN A 263 17.24 19.36 15.37
CA GLN A 263 17.37 20.44 14.38
C GLN A 263 17.61 21.80 15.02
N GLU A 264 16.96 22.08 16.14
CA GLU A 264 17.18 23.29 16.92
C GLU A 264 18.60 23.35 17.49
N LEU A 265 19.06 22.27 18.14
CA LEU A 265 20.42 22.18 18.63
C LEU A 265 21.47 22.38 17.52
N ILE A 266 21.26 21.77 16.34
CA ILE A 266 22.15 21.98 15.19
C ILE A 266 22.15 23.44 14.75
N ARG A 267 20.99 24.10 14.74
CA ARG A 267 20.86 25.52 14.39
C ARG A 267 21.63 26.39 15.37
N ASP A 268 21.49 26.13 16.67
CA ASP A 268 22.18 26.88 17.73
C ASP A 268 23.68 26.67 17.67
N MET A 269 24.13 25.42 17.48
CA MET A 269 25.56 25.11 17.32
C MET A 269 26.16 25.80 16.08
N LYS A 270 25.44 25.84 14.96
CA LYS A 270 25.88 26.58 13.76
C LYS A 270 25.95 28.09 14.04
N GLY A 271 24.96 28.64 14.75
CA GLY A 271 24.97 30.04 15.18
C GLY A 271 26.21 30.37 16.03
N ARG A 272 26.47 29.56 17.06
CA ARG A 272 27.64 29.71 17.94
C ARG A 272 28.96 29.58 17.18
N LEU A 273 29.05 28.65 16.23
CA LEU A 273 30.25 28.50 15.41
C LEU A 273 30.52 29.75 14.56
N LEU A 274 29.47 30.34 13.98
CA LEU A 274 29.59 31.58 13.21
C LEU A 274 30.01 32.77 14.10
N GLU A 275 29.49 32.87 15.33
CA GLU A 275 29.94 33.86 16.31
C GLU A 275 31.43 33.70 16.62
N LEU A 276 31.87 32.48 16.96
CA LEU A 276 33.26 32.18 17.26
C LEU A 276 34.19 32.46 16.07
N LEU A 277 33.76 32.18 14.84
CA LEU A 277 34.53 32.51 13.64
C LEU A 277 34.70 34.02 13.48
N ARG A 278 33.64 34.81 13.71
CA ARG A 278 33.70 36.28 13.68
C ARG A 278 34.61 36.84 14.77
N GLU A 279 34.52 36.31 15.99
CA GLU A 279 35.40 36.68 17.10
C GLU A 279 36.87 36.37 16.78
N LYS A 280 37.13 35.16 16.24
CA LYS A 280 38.46 34.74 15.80
C LYS A 280 39.00 35.65 14.69
N ASP A 281 38.18 36.01 13.70
CA ASP A 281 38.60 36.93 12.62
C ASP A 281 38.88 38.35 13.17
N ALA A 282 38.08 38.84 14.12
CA ALA A 282 38.31 40.13 14.77
C ALA A 282 39.60 40.14 15.60
N LEU A 283 39.93 39.03 16.27
CA LEU A 283 41.21 38.87 16.97
C LEU A 283 42.37 38.82 15.97
N TRP A 284 42.23 38.07 14.88
CA TRP A 284 43.23 37.97 13.82
C TRP A 284 43.59 39.34 13.24
N GLN A 285 42.58 40.16 12.90
CA GLN A 285 42.77 41.53 12.42
C GLN A 285 43.53 42.41 13.41
N LYS A 286 43.28 42.25 14.72
CA LYS A 286 44.00 43.00 15.77
C LYS A 286 45.46 42.57 15.86
N THR A 287 45.77 41.28 15.72
CA THR A 287 47.15 40.79 15.73
C THR A 287 47.92 41.13 14.45
N GLU A 288 47.33 41.03 13.27
CA GLU A 288 47.99 41.45 12.02
C GLU A 288 48.24 42.96 11.95
N GLY A 289 47.39 43.78 12.59
CA GLY A 289 47.64 45.22 12.73
C GLY A 289 48.81 45.57 13.66
N ILE A 290 49.25 44.65 14.52
CA ILE A 290 50.41 44.84 15.40
C ILE A 290 51.73 44.55 14.65
N ASP A 291 51.72 43.65 13.68
CA ASP A 291 52.85 43.37 12.77
C ASP A 291 52.86 44.32 11.55
N THR A 292 52.61 45.61 11.76
CA THR A 292 52.96 46.61 10.73
C THR A 292 54.48 46.75 10.76
N PRO A 293 55.25 46.30 9.74
CA PRO A 293 56.68 46.53 9.74
C PRO A 293 56.86 48.04 9.59
N MET A 294 57.49 48.65 10.59
CA MET A 294 58.16 49.94 10.45
C MET A 294 58.84 49.99 9.08
N PRO A 295 58.61 51.00 8.23
CA PRO A 295 59.31 51.10 6.95
C PRO A 295 60.79 51.37 7.25
N SER A 296 61.57 50.30 7.33
CA SER A 296 63.02 50.35 7.40
C SER A 296 63.54 50.80 6.04
N PRO A 297 64.38 51.85 5.97
CA PRO A 297 64.95 52.34 4.72
C PRO A 297 66.09 51.41 4.30
N ALA A 298 65.77 50.27 3.70
CA ALA A 298 66.77 49.41 3.10
C ALA A 298 66.44 49.20 1.63
N PRO A 299 67.18 49.83 0.69
CA PRO A 299 67.05 49.54 -0.72
C PRO A 299 67.57 48.12 -0.95
N CYS A 300 66.66 47.17 -1.17
CA CYS A 300 67.01 45.85 -1.66
C CYS A 300 67.39 45.95 -3.14
N ASP A 301 68.58 46.48 -3.41
CA ASP A 301 69.26 46.41 -4.71
C ASP A 301 69.63 44.94 -5.00
N ALA A 302 68.62 44.11 -5.24
CA ALA A 302 68.73 42.65 -5.37
C ALA A 302 69.56 42.21 -6.59
N GLY A 303 69.92 43.16 -7.47
CA GLY A 303 70.69 42.99 -8.70
C GLY A 303 72.11 43.59 -8.69
N LEU A 304 72.57 44.25 -7.62
CA LEU A 304 73.88 44.88 -7.56
C LEU A 304 74.90 44.08 -6.74
N CYS A 305 76.17 44.14 -7.14
CA CYS A 305 77.26 43.66 -6.31
C CYS A 305 77.41 44.55 -5.06
N ALA A 306 77.31 43.98 -3.86
CA ALA A 306 77.42 44.68 -2.58
C ALA A 306 78.78 45.39 -2.33
N ARG A 307 79.76 45.25 -3.23
CA ARG A 307 81.07 45.92 -3.12
C ARG A 307 81.30 46.96 -4.22
N CYS A 308 81.14 46.57 -5.48
CA CYS A 308 81.41 47.48 -6.60
C CYS A 308 80.16 48.17 -7.14
N HIS A 309 78.98 47.85 -6.59
CA HIS A 309 77.66 48.39 -6.98
C HIS A 309 77.37 48.28 -8.48
N LYS A 310 78.05 47.36 -9.19
CA LYS A 310 77.75 47.04 -10.59
C LYS A 310 76.62 46.03 -10.65
N ASP A 311 75.72 46.23 -11.62
CA ASP A 311 74.68 45.28 -11.96
C ASP A 311 75.24 43.91 -12.34
N PHE A 312 74.59 42.87 -11.84
CA PHE A 312 74.86 41.51 -12.30
C PHE A 312 74.22 41.30 -13.68
N HIS A 313 74.97 41.53 -14.75
CA HIS A 313 74.58 41.16 -16.11
C HIS A 313 74.18 39.67 -16.20
N LEU A 314 73.38 39.31 -17.20
CA LEU A 314 72.77 37.98 -17.36
C LEU A 314 73.76 36.79 -17.26
N LEU A 315 75.02 37.01 -17.64
CA LEU A 315 76.09 35.99 -17.63
C LEU A 315 77.05 36.10 -16.43
N SER A 316 76.85 37.08 -15.55
CA SER A 316 77.71 37.28 -14.38
C SER A 316 77.33 36.31 -13.25
N ARG A 317 78.26 35.43 -12.87
CA ARG A 317 78.08 34.55 -11.72
C ARG A 317 77.94 35.36 -10.43
N ARG A 318 76.89 35.06 -9.67
CA ARG A 318 76.55 35.71 -8.40
C ARG A 318 76.95 34.79 -7.25
N TYR A 319 77.69 35.30 -6.28
CA TYR A 319 78.09 34.56 -5.09
C TYR A 319 77.56 35.23 -3.84
N ASN A 320 77.06 34.46 -2.89
CA ASN A 320 76.69 34.98 -1.57
C ASN A 320 77.93 34.92 -0.66
N CYS A 321 78.29 36.06 -0.06
CA CYS A 321 79.34 36.07 0.96
C CYS A 321 78.86 35.28 2.17
N ARG A 322 79.60 34.24 2.59
CA ARG A 322 79.20 33.44 3.76
C ARG A 322 79.13 34.21 5.09
N LEU A 323 79.79 35.38 5.17
CA LEU A 323 79.92 36.15 6.40
C LEU A 323 78.83 37.22 6.53
N CYS A 324 78.62 38.03 5.49
CA CYS A 324 77.62 39.11 5.51
C CYS A 324 76.38 38.81 4.65
N GLN A 325 76.30 37.64 4.01
CA GLN A 325 75.24 37.21 3.09
C GLN A 325 75.02 38.11 1.84
N GLY A 326 75.79 39.19 1.69
CA GLY A 326 75.71 40.07 0.53
C GLY A 326 76.11 39.37 -0.78
N LYS A 327 75.37 39.68 -1.86
CA LYS A 327 75.69 39.21 -3.21
C LYS A 327 76.92 39.94 -3.74
N VAL A 328 77.92 39.20 -4.19
CA VAL A 328 79.15 39.76 -4.77
C VAL A 328 79.48 39.11 -6.11
N CYS A 329 80.09 39.88 -7.00
CA CYS A 329 80.58 39.37 -8.28
C CYS A 329 81.86 38.54 -8.07
N HIS A 330 82.22 37.75 -9.07
CA HIS A 330 83.44 36.93 -9.02
C HIS A 330 84.68 37.74 -8.61
N ALA A 331 84.90 38.91 -9.23
CA ALA A 331 86.04 39.80 -8.95
C ALA A 331 86.01 40.40 -7.53
N CYS A 332 84.84 40.52 -6.91
CA CYS A 332 84.67 41.03 -5.55
C CYS A 332 84.65 39.92 -4.49
N SER A 333 84.81 38.67 -4.90
CA SER A 333 84.77 37.48 -4.04
C SER A 333 86.13 36.77 -4.00
N VAL A 334 86.49 36.26 -2.84
CA VAL A 334 87.66 35.38 -2.64
C VAL A 334 87.15 33.99 -2.33
N ASP A 335 87.70 33.00 -3.04
CA ASP A 335 87.44 31.59 -2.75
C ASP A 335 88.31 31.15 -1.57
N VAL A 336 87.68 30.76 -0.46
CA VAL A 336 88.36 30.32 0.76
C VAL A 336 88.43 28.78 0.81
N GLY A 337 88.48 28.14 -0.37
CA GLY A 337 88.57 26.69 -0.52
C GLY A 337 87.30 25.98 -0.04
N LYS A 338 87.45 24.97 0.82
CA LYS A 338 86.33 24.15 1.34
C LYS A 338 85.27 24.95 2.12
N GLN A 339 85.58 26.19 2.49
CA GLN A 339 84.71 27.04 3.29
C GLN A 339 83.78 27.96 2.46
N GLY A 340 83.83 27.89 1.13
CA GLY A 340 83.04 28.73 0.24
C GLY A 340 83.63 30.13 0.05
N ARG A 341 82.86 31.03 -0.56
CA ARG A 341 83.32 32.38 -0.95
C ARG A 341 82.98 33.46 0.07
N CYS A 342 83.89 34.42 0.20
CA CYS A 342 83.71 35.65 0.99
C CYS A 342 83.87 36.87 0.10
N CYS A 343 83.22 37.99 0.41
CA CYS A 343 83.58 39.27 -0.21
C CYS A 343 84.98 39.69 0.25
N LEU A 344 85.74 40.45 -0.56
CA LEU A 344 87.11 40.77 -0.13
C LEU A 344 87.16 41.66 1.12
N LEU A 345 86.08 42.38 1.48
CA LEU A 345 86.04 43.16 2.72
C LEU A 345 86.05 42.22 3.94
N CYS A 346 85.15 41.25 3.97
CA CYS A 346 85.13 40.26 5.06
C CYS A 346 86.36 39.35 5.04
N TYR A 347 86.96 39.10 3.88
CA TYR A 347 88.22 38.37 3.78
C TYR A 347 89.39 39.18 4.36
N GLN A 348 89.50 40.47 4.05
CA GLN A 348 90.53 41.37 4.57
C GLN A 348 90.39 41.59 6.08
N GLN A 349 89.16 41.77 6.58
CA GLN A 349 88.90 41.90 8.03
C GLN A 349 89.26 40.64 8.82
N ARG A 350 89.30 39.46 8.18
CA ARG A 350 89.70 38.19 8.80
C ARG A 350 91.16 37.82 8.60
N ARG A 351 91.94 38.59 7.83
CA ARG A 351 93.41 38.42 7.84
C ARG A 351 93.94 39.12 9.10
N PRO A 352 94.43 38.42 10.13
CA PRO A 352 95.26 39.08 11.14
C PRO A 352 96.43 39.75 10.39
N GLN A 353 96.71 41.00 10.70
CA GLN A 353 97.87 41.71 10.17
C GLN A 353 99.12 40.89 10.50
N ALA A 354 99.66 40.18 9.51
CA ALA A 354 101.03 39.73 9.55
C ALA A 354 101.88 40.97 9.24
N THR A 355 102.68 41.35 10.23
CA THR A 355 103.70 42.40 10.15
C THR A 355 104.77 42.02 9.15
#